data_AF-A0A7Y3BNU6-F1
#
_entry.id   AF-A0A7Y3BNU6-F1
#
_cell.length_a   1.000
_cell.length_b   1.000
_cell.length_c   1.000
_cell.angle_alpha   90.00
_cell.angle_beta   90.00
_cell.angle_gamma   90.00
#
_symmetry.space_group_name_H-M   'P 1'
#
loop_
_entity.id
_entity.type
_entity.pdbx_description
1 polymer ?
#
loop_
_entity_poly.entity_id
_entity_poly.type
_entity_poly.pdbx_seq_one_letter_code
_entity_poly.pdbx_strand_id
1 'polypeptide(L)'
;TSVLEAPSAALEPAVVLAVQISTDLEEPNEPTTADLVRRRNKIKKIHKWFGITTWALTTLTVASGFVQYYNQYGWYQSQSTNPCVTGNAWPTQNQCSGTPTGHLTLSVLAGAAFFTTFGLSFAMPDPLGVSEGDSKFAKRLRAHKALRWVTFAGFIAQIALGLVTANSEWFGLDRANNYKTLRAIATAHLTVGFVTWGSLTAQGALMVF
;
A
#
# COMPACT_ATOMS: atom_id res chain seq x y z
N THR A 1 -6.48 85.17 20.65
CA THR A 1 -6.06 83.84 21.13
C THR A 1 -7.29 83.03 21.44
N SER A 2 -7.61 82.03 20.61
CA SER A 2 -8.41 80.87 21.02
C SER A 2 -8.15 79.74 20.04
N VAL A 3 -7.92 78.56 20.59
CA VAL A 3 -7.43 77.33 19.96
C VAL A 3 -8.63 76.52 19.50
N LEU A 4 -8.60 76.01 18.26
CA LEU A 4 -9.54 75.01 17.77
C LEU A 4 -8.90 73.62 17.95
N GLU A 5 -9.38 72.89 18.94
CA GLU A 5 -9.10 71.46 19.15
C GLU A 5 -9.78 70.63 18.06
N ALA A 6 -9.02 69.73 17.42
CA ALA A 6 -9.55 68.67 16.57
C ALA A 6 -9.96 67.46 17.43
N PRO A 7 -11.08 66.77 17.12
CA PRO A 7 -11.46 65.59 17.87
C PRO A 7 -10.58 64.40 17.49
N SER A 8 -10.06 63.76 18.54
CA SER A 8 -9.49 62.41 18.52
C SER A 8 -10.50 61.45 17.90
N ALA A 9 -10.19 60.91 16.72
CA ALA A 9 -10.98 59.86 16.09
C ALA A 9 -10.83 58.57 16.91
N ALA A 10 -11.84 58.25 17.71
CA ALA A 10 -11.97 56.94 18.33
C ALA A 10 -12.24 55.90 17.22
N LEU A 11 -11.25 55.05 16.96
CA LEU A 11 -11.42 53.88 16.09
C LEU A 11 -12.51 52.97 16.65
N GLU A 12 -13.54 52.70 15.84
CA GLU A 12 -14.64 51.85 16.26
C GLU A 12 -14.17 50.42 16.58
N PRO A 13 -14.72 49.78 17.63
CA PRO A 13 -14.31 48.45 18.07
C PRO A 13 -14.51 47.38 16.98
N ALA A 14 -15.44 47.59 16.04
CA ALA A 14 -15.64 46.73 14.88
C ALA A 14 -14.46 46.77 13.90
N VAL A 15 -13.80 47.92 13.74
CA VAL A 15 -12.59 48.08 12.91
C VAL A 15 -11.40 47.42 13.59
N VAL A 16 -11.28 47.55 14.91
CA VAL A 16 -10.23 46.88 15.69
C VAL A 16 -10.39 45.35 15.64
N LEU A 17 -11.63 44.85 15.74
CA LEU A 17 -11.93 43.43 15.66
C LEU A 17 -11.74 42.88 14.23
N ALA A 18 -12.11 43.63 13.19
CA ALA A 18 -11.86 43.26 11.80
C ALA A 18 -10.36 43.25 11.46
N VAL A 19 -9.59 44.23 11.99
CA VAL A 19 -8.13 44.25 11.87
C VAL A 19 -7.52 43.07 12.62
N GLN A 20 -7.96 42.79 13.86
CA GLN A 20 -7.50 41.62 14.63
C GLN A 20 -7.82 40.29 13.93
N ILE A 21 -9.03 40.13 13.38
CA ILE A 21 -9.41 38.94 12.59
C ILE A 21 -8.58 38.83 11.31
N SER A 22 -8.23 39.95 10.67
CA SER A 22 -7.36 39.98 9.49
C SER A 22 -5.88 39.76 9.81
N THR A 23 -5.42 40.08 11.03
CA THR A 23 -4.05 39.81 11.50
C THR A 23 -3.90 38.42 12.13
N ASP A 24 -4.97 37.85 12.70
CA ASP A 24 -5.05 36.44 13.12
C ASP A 24 -5.24 35.49 11.93
N LEU A 25 -5.59 36.03 10.76
CA LEU A 25 -5.29 35.43 9.44
C LEU A 25 -3.83 35.72 9.05
N GLU A 26 -2.91 35.55 10.01
CA GLU A 26 -1.49 35.44 9.72
C GLU A 26 -1.36 34.37 8.64
N GLU A 27 -0.83 34.72 7.46
CA GLU A 27 -0.50 33.74 6.43
C GLU A 27 0.19 32.59 7.16
N PRO A 28 -0.28 31.32 6.99
CA PRO A 28 0.26 30.23 7.76
C PRO A 28 1.77 30.23 7.57
N ASN A 29 2.52 30.64 8.61
CA ASN A 29 3.96 30.83 8.54
C ASN A 29 4.54 29.60 7.86
N GLU A 30 5.18 29.78 6.71
CA GLU A 30 5.65 28.65 5.91
C GLU A 30 6.51 27.74 6.80
N PRO A 31 6.28 26.42 6.79
CA PRO A 31 6.94 25.52 7.72
C PRO A 31 8.44 25.58 7.53
N THR A 32 9.17 25.81 8.61
CA THR A 32 10.64 25.87 8.56
C THR A 32 11.22 24.53 8.12
N THR A 33 12.45 24.53 7.61
CA THR A 33 13.20 23.29 7.31
C THR A 33 13.24 22.34 8.51
N ALA A 34 13.37 22.88 9.73
CA ALA A 34 13.37 22.08 10.96
C ALA A 34 12.01 21.40 11.20
N ASP A 35 10.90 22.08 10.92
CA ASP A 35 9.55 21.52 11.03
C ASP A 35 9.32 20.40 10.00
N LEU A 36 9.78 20.61 8.76
CA LEU A 36 9.72 19.60 7.70
C LEU A 36 10.55 18.36 8.04
N VAL A 37 11.76 18.52 8.59
CA VAL A 37 12.59 17.41 9.06
C VAL A 37 11.91 16.67 10.22
N ARG A 38 11.32 17.38 11.18
CA ARG A 38 10.58 16.77 12.29
C ARG A 38 9.38 15.97 11.80
N ARG A 39 8.61 16.53 10.86
CA ARG A 39 7.48 15.85 10.21
C ARG A 39 7.93 14.61 9.44
N ARG A 40 9.01 14.72 8.65
CA ARG A 40 9.62 13.59 7.93
C ARG A 40 9.98 12.46 8.87
N ASN A 41 10.63 12.75 9.99
CA ASN A 41 11.05 11.72 10.95
C ASN A 41 9.87 10.99 11.60
N LYS A 42 8.78 11.70 11.91
CA LYS A 42 7.53 11.09 12.41
C LYS A 42 6.93 10.14 11.38
N ILE A 43 6.73 10.61 10.14
CA ILE A 43 6.17 9.81 9.05
C ILE A 43 7.06 8.62 8.73
N LYS A 44 8.38 8.83 8.67
CA LYS A 44 9.38 7.78 8.41
C LYS A 44 9.22 6.63 9.40
N LYS A 45 9.06 6.90 10.70
CA LYS A 45 8.88 5.84 11.72
C LYS A 45 7.63 5.01 11.47
N ILE A 46 6.50 5.66 11.18
CA ILE A 46 5.22 4.99 10.89
C ILE A 46 5.32 4.18 9.59
N HIS A 47 5.81 4.81 8.52
CA HIS A 47 6.03 4.17 7.22
C HIS A 47 6.90 2.92 7.34
N LYS A 48 7.98 2.98 8.15
CA LYS A 48 8.88 1.86 8.39
C LYS A 48 8.16 0.65 9.01
N TRP A 49 7.36 0.88 10.05
CA TRP A 49 6.64 -0.19 10.74
C TRP A 49 5.55 -0.81 9.87
N PHE A 50 4.75 0.02 9.18
CA PHE A 50 3.80 -0.48 8.21
C PHE A 50 4.48 -1.18 7.04
N GLY A 51 5.70 -0.78 6.66
CA GLY A 51 6.54 -1.48 5.67
C GLY A 51 6.86 -2.91 6.08
N ILE A 52 7.34 -3.13 7.32
CA ILE A 52 7.57 -4.48 7.85
C ILE A 52 6.26 -5.26 7.89
N THR A 53 5.19 -4.67 8.43
CA THR A 53 3.90 -5.33 8.55
C THR A 53 3.38 -5.76 7.17
N THR A 54 3.49 -4.88 6.17
CA THR A 54 3.13 -5.20 4.79
C THR A 54 3.97 -6.36 4.26
N TRP A 55 5.29 -6.33 4.47
CA TRP A 55 6.18 -7.40 4.02
C TRP A 55 5.85 -8.75 4.68
N ALA A 56 5.64 -8.78 5.99
CA ALA A 56 5.30 -9.99 6.74
C ALA A 56 3.95 -10.55 6.29
N LEU A 57 2.92 -9.71 6.19
CA LEU A 57 1.58 -10.12 5.73
C LEU A 57 1.61 -10.61 4.28
N THR A 58 2.35 -9.94 3.40
CA THR A 58 2.50 -10.35 1.99
C THR A 58 3.23 -11.70 1.91
N THR A 59 4.23 -11.93 2.75
CA THR A 59 4.95 -13.21 2.82
C THR A 59 3.99 -14.36 3.19
N LEU A 60 3.17 -14.15 4.22
CA LEU A 60 2.16 -15.14 4.63
C LEU A 60 1.06 -15.32 3.56
N THR A 61 0.69 -14.24 2.87
CA THR A 61 -0.27 -14.28 1.76
C THR A 61 0.26 -15.12 0.61
N VAL A 62 1.51 -14.91 0.19
CA VAL A 62 2.15 -15.71 -0.87
C VAL A 62 2.30 -17.16 -0.45
N ALA A 63 2.73 -17.44 0.79
CA ALA A 63 2.85 -18.80 1.29
C ALA A 63 1.50 -19.54 1.32
N SER A 64 0.44 -18.89 1.79
CA SER A 64 -0.91 -19.46 1.77
C SER A 64 -1.46 -19.65 0.35
N GLY A 65 -1.20 -18.71 -0.57
CA GLY A 65 -1.58 -18.83 -1.98
C GLY A 65 -0.83 -19.96 -2.70
N PHE A 66 0.45 -20.16 -2.38
CA PHE A 66 1.27 -21.26 -2.89
C PHE A 66 0.70 -22.63 -2.47
N VAL A 67 0.33 -22.75 -1.20
CA VAL A 67 -0.35 -23.95 -0.65
C VAL A 67 -1.69 -24.17 -1.33
N GLN A 68 -2.49 -23.11 -1.49
CA GLN A 68 -3.78 -23.22 -2.15
C GLN A 68 -3.64 -23.67 -3.61
N TYR A 69 -2.67 -23.13 -4.34
CA TYR A 69 -2.37 -23.53 -5.71
C TYR A 69 -2.00 -25.02 -5.78
N TYR A 70 -1.15 -25.49 -4.86
CA TYR A 70 -0.83 -26.91 -4.76
C TYR A 70 -2.08 -27.76 -4.53
N ASN A 71 -2.94 -27.39 -3.58
CA ASN A 71 -4.12 -28.19 -3.28
C ASN A 71 -5.06 -28.31 -4.49
N GLN A 72 -5.30 -27.19 -5.19
CA GLN A 72 -6.26 -27.13 -6.29
C GLN A 72 -5.71 -27.68 -7.60
N TYR A 73 -4.39 -27.61 -7.82
CA TYR A 73 -3.80 -27.91 -9.12
C TYR A 73 -2.63 -28.90 -9.08
N GLY A 74 -2.20 -29.35 -7.90
CA GLY A 74 -1.15 -30.37 -7.72
C GLY A 74 0.13 -30.10 -8.50
N TRP A 75 0.53 -28.83 -8.65
CA TRP A 75 1.61 -28.44 -9.57
C TRP A 75 1.40 -28.92 -11.01
N TYR A 76 0.27 -28.56 -11.62
CA TYR A 76 -0.13 -28.90 -12.99
C TYR A 76 -0.66 -30.33 -13.21
N GLN A 77 -1.08 -31.01 -12.13
CA GLN A 77 -1.85 -32.25 -12.22
C GLN A 77 -3.21 -32.07 -12.89
N SER A 78 -3.80 -33.18 -13.33
CA SER A 78 -5.14 -33.20 -13.90
C SER A 78 -6.20 -32.87 -12.85
N GLN A 79 -7.39 -32.50 -13.33
CA GLN A 79 -8.54 -32.27 -12.47
C GLN A 79 -8.89 -33.49 -11.61
N SER A 80 -8.65 -34.72 -12.10
CA SER A 80 -8.97 -35.96 -11.39
C SER A 80 -7.91 -36.41 -10.37
N THR A 81 -6.75 -35.75 -10.31
CA THR A 81 -5.60 -36.24 -9.53
C THR A 81 -5.02 -35.24 -8.54
N ASN A 82 -5.50 -33.98 -8.53
CA ASN A 82 -5.00 -32.98 -7.59
C ASN A 82 -5.31 -33.35 -6.12
N PRO A 83 -4.59 -32.75 -5.14
CA PRO A 83 -4.78 -33.05 -3.72
C PRO A 83 -6.21 -32.81 -3.21
N CYS A 84 -6.93 -31.82 -3.75
CA CYS A 84 -8.32 -31.58 -3.39
C CYS A 84 -9.25 -32.73 -3.81
N VAL A 85 -9.01 -33.36 -4.96
CA VAL A 85 -9.82 -34.50 -5.43
C VAL A 85 -9.42 -35.82 -4.77
N THR A 86 -8.13 -35.99 -4.47
CA THR A 86 -7.62 -37.24 -3.87
C THR A 86 -7.75 -37.28 -2.34
N GLY A 87 -8.29 -36.23 -1.72
CA GLY A 87 -8.44 -36.17 -0.26
C GLY A 87 -7.16 -35.78 0.50
N ASN A 88 -6.11 -35.32 -0.20
CA ASN A 88 -4.79 -35.02 0.36
C ASN A 88 -4.44 -33.53 0.45
N ALA A 89 -5.44 -32.64 0.50
CA ALA A 89 -5.21 -31.20 0.61
C ALA A 89 -4.63 -30.82 1.98
N TRP A 90 -3.66 -29.90 1.99
CA TRP A 90 -2.98 -29.44 3.19
C TRP A 90 -3.24 -27.94 3.45
N PRO A 91 -3.44 -27.49 4.70
CA PRO A 91 -3.50 -28.29 5.92
C PRO A 91 -4.87 -28.96 6.12
N THR A 92 -5.90 -28.56 5.37
CA THR A 92 -7.27 -29.08 5.50
C THR A 92 -7.99 -29.08 4.15
N GLN A 93 -9.02 -29.92 4.02
CA GLN A 93 -9.91 -29.98 2.86
C GLN A 93 -10.78 -28.73 2.65
N ASN A 94 -10.91 -27.87 3.68
CA ASN A 94 -11.67 -26.63 3.58
C ASN A 94 -11.06 -25.61 2.60
N GLN A 95 -9.85 -25.87 2.07
CA GLN A 95 -9.19 -25.04 1.05
C GLN A 95 -9.68 -25.34 -0.38
N CYS A 96 -10.47 -26.39 -0.56
CA CYS A 96 -10.84 -26.94 -1.86
C CYS A 96 -12.15 -26.39 -2.43
N SER A 97 -13.00 -25.82 -1.59
CA SER A 97 -14.27 -25.23 -1.99
C SER A 97 -14.41 -23.80 -1.44
N GLY A 98 -15.16 -22.97 -2.15
CA GLY A 98 -15.38 -21.58 -1.79
C GLY A 98 -14.12 -20.71 -1.78
N THR A 99 -14.21 -19.58 -1.08
CA THR A 99 -13.09 -18.65 -0.88
C THR A 99 -12.37 -19.00 0.41
N PRO A 100 -11.05 -19.29 0.38
CA PRO A 100 -10.28 -19.58 1.59
C PRO A 100 -10.18 -18.32 2.48
N THR A 101 -10.93 -18.31 3.58
CA THR A 101 -11.02 -17.15 4.48
C THR A 101 -9.67 -16.71 5.03
N GLY A 102 -8.76 -17.65 5.32
CA GLY A 102 -7.42 -17.36 5.81
C GLY A 102 -6.57 -16.56 4.80
N HIS A 103 -6.50 -17.03 3.55
CA HIS A 103 -5.76 -16.34 2.49
C HIS A 103 -6.40 -14.98 2.16
N LEU A 104 -7.73 -14.91 2.11
CA LEU A 104 -8.44 -13.64 1.90
C LEU A 104 -8.15 -12.63 3.01
N THR A 105 -8.21 -13.06 4.27
CA THR A 105 -7.93 -12.17 5.42
C THR A 105 -6.51 -11.63 5.37
N LEU A 106 -5.53 -12.50 5.12
CA LEU A 106 -4.13 -12.08 4.94
C LEU A 106 -3.98 -11.08 3.79
N SER A 107 -4.64 -11.34 2.66
CA SER A 107 -4.62 -10.47 1.48
C SER A 107 -5.21 -9.08 1.77
N VAL A 108 -6.34 -9.01 2.48
CA VAL A 108 -6.98 -7.74 2.86
C VAL A 108 -6.08 -6.95 3.81
N LEU A 109 -5.51 -7.59 4.82
CA LEU A 109 -4.60 -6.95 5.77
C LEU A 109 -3.31 -6.47 5.08
N ALA A 110 -2.73 -7.29 4.20
CA ALA A 110 -1.56 -6.93 3.41
C ALA A 110 -1.85 -5.72 2.52
N GLY A 111 -3.00 -5.71 1.83
CA GLY A 111 -3.45 -4.59 1.02
C GLY A 111 -3.64 -3.32 1.84
N ALA A 112 -4.35 -3.39 2.97
CA ALA A 112 -4.57 -2.24 3.84
C ALA A 112 -3.25 -1.64 4.36
N ALA A 113 -2.35 -2.49 4.84
CA ALA A 113 -1.01 -2.06 5.28
C ALA A 113 -0.23 -1.43 4.11
N PHE A 114 -0.23 -2.07 2.93
CA PHE A 114 0.46 -1.57 1.75
C PHE A 114 -0.07 -0.19 1.32
N PHE A 115 -1.37 -0.05 1.09
CA PHE A 115 -1.93 1.22 0.62
C PHE A 115 -1.75 2.35 1.65
N THR A 116 -1.72 2.02 2.94
CA THR A 116 -1.33 2.96 4.00
C THR A 116 0.13 3.41 3.82
N THR A 117 1.09 2.48 3.66
CA THR A 117 2.50 2.86 3.41
C THR A 117 2.66 3.68 2.13
N PHE A 118 1.96 3.29 1.07
CA PHE A 118 1.98 3.96 -0.21
C PHE A 118 1.46 5.39 -0.08
N GLY A 119 0.33 5.62 0.59
CA GLY A 119 -0.19 6.97 0.88
C GLY A 119 0.79 7.80 1.72
N LEU A 120 1.32 7.23 2.81
CA LEU A 120 2.31 7.91 3.67
C LEU A 120 3.56 8.34 2.90
N SER A 121 3.93 7.62 1.83
CA SER A 121 5.12 7.94 1.04
C SER A 121 4.99 9.26 0.26
N PHE A 122 3.79 9.72 -0.07
CA PHE A 122 3.56 11.04 -0.69
C PHE A 122 3.52 12.18 0.32
N ALA A 123 3.14 11.87 1.57
CA ALA A 123 3.11 12.86 2.64
C ALA A 123 4.49 13.13 3.27
N MET A 124 5.54 12.42 2.85
CA MET A 124 6.88 12.54 3.39
C MET A 124 7.66 13.69 2.70
N PRO A 125 7.91 14.82 3.40
CA PRO A 125 8.62 15.94 2.78
C PRO A 125 10.10 15.60 2.55
N ASP A 126 10.70 16.18 1.51
CA ASP A 126 12.13 16.09 1.21
C ASP A 126 12.81 17.47 1.22
N PRO A 127 12.88 18.14 2.39
CA PRO A 127 13.35 19.53 2.48
C PRO A 127 14.84 19.72 2.14
N LEU A 128 15.58 18.61 2.02
CA LEU A 128 17.02 18.62 1.73
C LEU A 128 17.33 18.05 0.34
N GLY A 129 16.31 17.78 -0.48
CA GLY A 129 16.48 17.21 -1.82
C GLY A 129 17.30 15.92 -1.82
N VAL A 130 17.19 15.05 -0.81
CA VAL A 130 18.11 13.91 -0.67
C VAL A 130 17.93 12.84 -1.75
N SER A 131 16.89 12.94 -2.57
CA SER A 131 16.74 12.16 -3.81
C SER A 131 17.44 12.76 -5.04
N GLU A 132 17.90 14.00 -4.96
CA GLU A 132 18.52 14.79 -6.03
C GLU A 132 20.04 14.80 -5.80
N GLY A 133 20.76 13.96 -6.54
CA GLY A 133 22.21 13.82 -6.41
C GLY A 133 22.73 12.41 -6.68
N ASP A 134 24.06 12.27 -6.71
CA ASP A 134 24.73 11.03 -7.12
C ASP A 134 25.27 10.17 -5.98
N SER A 135 24.98 10.55 -4.74
CA SER A 135 25.33 9.76 -3.57
C SER A 135 24.72 8.35 -3.64
N LYS A 136 25.37 7.38 -2.99
CA LYS A 136 24.86 6.01 -2.87
C LYS A 136 23.46 5.99 -2.24
N PHE A 137 23.20 6.89 -1.30
CA PHE A 137 21.88 7.03 -0.67
C PHE A 137 20.83 7.55 -1.65
N ALA A 138 21.12 8.61 -2.39
CA ALA A 138 20.20 9.18 -3.38
C ALA A 138 19.82 8.16 -4.47
N LYS A 139 20.81 7.40 -4.96
CA LYS A 139 20.60 6.29 -5.92
C LYS A 139 19.68 5.20 -5.35
N ARG A 140 19.90 4.77 -4.10
CA ARG A 140 19.03 3.79 -3.41
C ARG A 140 17.61 4.33 -3.22
N LEU A 141 17.48 5.60 -2.83
CA LEU A 141 16.17 6.23 -2.63
C LEU A 141 15.38 6.33 -3.94
N ARG A 142 16.05 6.64 -5.07
CA ARG A 142 15.41 6.61 -6.40
C ARG A 142 14.97 5.20 -6.78
N ALA A 143 15.81 4.18 -6.56
CA ALA A 143 15.44 2.79 -6.80
C ALA A 143 14.25 2.35 -5.94
N HIS A 144 14.22 2.72 -4.66
CA HIS A 144 13.08 2.46 -3.77
C HIS A 144 11.80 3.14 -4.28
N LYS A 145 11.87 4.42 -4.67
CA LYS A 145 10.73 5.15 -5.27
C LYS A 145 10.24 4.53 -6.58
N ALA A 146 11.14 3.97 -7.40
CA ALA A 146 10.78 3.29 -8.64
C ALA A 146 10.09 1.95 -8.37
N LEU A 147 10.68 1.12 -7.49
CA LEU A 147 10.10 -0.16 -7.11
C LEU A 147 8.72 0.00 -6.43
N ARG A 148 8.47 1.12 -5.74
CA ARG A 148 7.15 1.45 -5.18
C ARG A 148 6.04 1.34 -6.23
N TRP A 149 6.30 1.79 -7.45
CA TRP A 149 5.33 1.71 -8.55
C TRP A 149 5.18 0.30 -9.09
N VAL A 150 6.27 -0.48 -9.14
CA VAL A 150 6.23 -1.90 -9.51
C VAL A 150 5.37 -2.68 -8.52
N THR A 151 5.58 -2.49 -7.22
CA THR A 151 4.78 -3.15 -6.19
C THR A 151 3.35 -2.66 -6.18
N PHE A 152 3.10 -1.36 -6.39
CA PHE A 152 1.74 -0.84 -6.53
C PHE A 152 0.98 -1.51 -7.67
N ALA A 153 1.56 -1.55 -8.88
CA ALA A 153 0.97 -2.23 -10.03
C ALA A 153 0.75 -3.72 -9.73
N GLY A 154 1.71 -4.36 -9.05
CA GLY A 154 1.60 -5.74 -8.58
C GLY A 154 0.39 -5.98 -7.67
N PHE A 155 0.19 -5.14 -6.64
CA PHE A 155 -0.98 -5.24 -5.74
C PHE A 155 -2.30 -5.05 -6.48
N ILE A 156 -2.39 -4.09 -7.41
CA ILE A 156 -3.59 -3.89 -8.22
C ILE A 156 -3.88 -5.13 -9.09
N ALA A 157 -2.85 -5.68 -9.74
CA ALA A 157 -2.98 -6.89 -10.53
C ALA A 157 -3.39 -8.11 -9.67
N GLN A 158 -2.84 -8.24 -8.46
CA GLN A 158 -3.26 -9.26 -7.49
C GLN A 158 -4.74 -9.12 -7.14
N ILE A 159 -5.22 -7.92 -6.82
CA ILE A 159 -6.63 -7.69 -6.48
C ILE A 159 -7.53 -8.10 -7.66
N ALA A 160 -7.22 -7.65 -8.87
CA ALA A 160 -8.01 -7.99 -10.05
C ALA A 160 -8.04 -9.50 -10.31
N LEU A 161 -6.88 -10.16 -10.32
CA LEU A 161 -6.78 -11.61 -10.53
C LEU A 161 -7.43 -12.42 -9.41
N GLY A 162 -7.33 -11.95 -8.16
CA GLY A 162 -7.96 -12.56 -6.99
C GLY A 162 -9.48 -12.49 -7.07
N LEU A 163 -10.04 -11.33 -7.47
CA LEU A 163 -11.48 -11.16 -7.70
C LEU A 163 -11.98 -12.07 -8.82
N VAL A 164 -11.27 -12.16 -9.94
CA VAL A 164 -11.61 -13.06 -11.05
C VAL A 164 -11.58 -14.52 -10.59
N THR A 165 -10.56 -14.92 -9.83
CA THR A 165 -10.42 -16.31 -9.37
C THR A 165 -11.51 -16.68 -8.36
N ALA A 166 -11.78 -15.80 -7.39
CA ALA A 166 -12.78 -16.03 -6.34
C ALA A 166 -14.22 -16.00 -6.85
N ASN A 167 -14.48 -15.29 -7.95
CA ASN A 167 -15.82 -15.13 -8.54
C ASN A 167 -15.88 -15.69 -9.97
N SER A 168 -15.07 -16.70 -10.29
CA SER A 168 -14.91 -17.24 -11.64
C SER A 168 -16.23 -17.70 -12.27
N GLU A 169 -17.16 -18.23 -11.47
CA GLU A 169 -18.49 -18.63 -11.91
C GLU A 169 -19.31 -17.47 -12.49
N TRP A 170 -19.14 -16.24 -11.97
CA TRP A 170 -19.79 -15.03 -12.52
C TRP A 170 -19.27 -14.68 -13.92
N PHE A 171 -18.09 -15.18 -14.28
CA PHE A 171 -17.50 -15.03 -15.61
C PHE A 171 -17.74 -16.27 -16.49
N GLY A 172 -18.61 -17.19 -16.08
CA GLY A 172 -18.91 -18.42 -16.81
C GLY A 172 -17.75 -19.43 -16.82
N LEU A 173 -16.85 -19.35 -15.84
CA LEU A 173 -15.74 -20.27 -15.67
C LEU A 173 -15.96 -21.15 -14.44
N ASP A 174 -16.03 -22.46 -14.62
CA ASP A 174 -16.14 -23.41 -13.52
C ASP A 174 -15.04 -24.48 -13.57
N ARG A 175 -14.75 -25.10 -12.42
CA ARG A 175 -13.67 -26.09 -12.32
C ARG A 175 -13.96 -27.38 -13.07
N ALA A 176 -15.23 -27.71 -13.34
CA ALA A 176 -15.62 -28.91 -14.07
C ALA A 176 -15.37 -28.78 -15.58
N ASN A 177 -15.66 -27.61 -16.15
CA ASN A 177 -15.58 -27.38 -17.60
C ASN A 177 -14.33 -26.59 -18.02
N ASN A 178 -13.78 -25.75 -17.14
CA ASN A 178 -12.72 -24.79 -17.47
C ASN A 178 -11.45 -24.95 -16.63
N TYR A 179 -11.18 -26.15 -16.11
CA TYR A 179 -10.05 -26.42 -15.22
C TYR A 179 -8.69 -25.87 -15.71
N LYS A 180 -8.37 -26.06 -17.01
CA LYS A 180 -7.10 -25.56 -17.58
C LYS A 180 -7.03 -24.03 -17.60
N THR A 181 -8.13 -23.36 -17.91
CA THR A 181 -8.24 -21.89 -17.91
C THR A 181 -8.09 -21.35 -16.50
N LEU A 182 -8.82 -21.93 -15.54
CA LEU A 182 -8.73 -21.54 -14.13
C LEU A 182 -7.33 -21.77 -13.55
N ARG A 183 -6.69 -22.88 -13.92
CA ARG A 183 -5.29 -23.13 -13.58
C ARG A 183 -4.37 -22.04 -14.14
N ALA A 184 -4.55 -21.65 -15.40
CA ALA A 184 -3.72 -20.59 -16.01
C ALA A 184 -3.90 -19.24 -15.30
N ILE A 185 -5.13 -18.87 -14.94
CA ILE A 185 -5.41 -17.66 -14.15
C ILE A 185 -4.75 -17.75 -12.77
N ALA A 186 -4.87 -18.90 -12.09
CA ALA A 186 -4.26 -19.12 -10.79
C ALA A 186 -2.71 -19.10 -10.87
N THR A 187 -2.12 -19.64 -11.94
CA THR A 187 -0.68 -19.55 -12.19
C THR A 187 -0.26 -18.09 -12.35
N ALA A 188 -0.98 -17.31 -13.17
CA ALA A 188 -0.69 -15.90 -13.37
C ALA A 188 -0.80 -15.12 -12.04
N HIS A 189 -1.84 -15.38 -11.25
CA HIS A 189 -2.03 -14.81 -9.93
C HIS A 189 -0.85 -15.15 -9.01
N LEU A 190 -0.43 -16.42 -8.93
CA LEU A 190 0.71 -16.83 -8.12
C LEU A 190 2.03 -16.19 -8.58
N THR A 191 2.29 -16.16 -9.89
CA THR A 191 3.51 -15.55 -10.46
C THR A 191 3.59 -14.07 -10.17
N VAL A 192 2.50 -13.32 -10.41
CA VAL A 192 2.45 -11.89 -10.06
C VAL A 192 2.63 -11.71 -8.55
N GLY A 193 2.16 -12.66 -7.73
CA GLY A 193 2.31 -12.64 -6.28
C GLY A 193 3.78 -12.71 -5.87
N PHE A 194 4.53 -13.66 -6.44
CA PHE A 194 5.98 -13.77 -6.24
C PHE A 194 6.75 -12.53 -6.72
N VAL A 195 6.42 -11.99 -7.89
CA VAL A 195 7.07 -10.78 -8.43
C VAL A 195 6.80 -9.57 -7.53
N THR A 196 5.55 -9.42 -7.07
CA THR A 196 5.15 -8.33 -6.18
C THR A 196 5.87 -8.42 -4.83
N TRP A 197 5.89 -9.62 -4.24
CA TRP A 197 6.61 -9.90 -2.99
C TRP A 197 8.12 -9.71 -3.12
N GLY A 198 8.73 -10.16 -4.22
CA GLY A 198 10.15 -9.94 -4.50
C GLY A 198 10.48 -8.44 -4.65
N SER A 199 9.63 -7.70 -5.35
CA SER A 199 9.78 -6.24 -5.51
C SER A 199 9.63 -5.49 -4.18
N LEU A 200 8.69 -5.91 -3.33
CA LEU A 200 8.51 -5.37 -1.98
C LEU A 200 9.71 -5.70 -1.08
N THR A 201 10.22 -6.92 -1.16
CA THR A 201 11.40 -7.35 -0.42
C THR A 201 12.63 -6.54 -0.83
N ALA A 202 12.83 -6.31 -2.13
CA ALA A 202 13.90 -5.46 -2.63
C ALA A 202 13.76 -4.00 -2.16
N GLN A 203 12.53 -3.45 -2.14
CA GLN A 203 12.28 -2.10 -1.59
C GLN A 203 12.69 -1.99 -0.13
N GLY A 204 12.25 -2.94 0.69
CA GLY A 204 12.60 -3.01 2.10
C GLY A 204 14.10 -3.16 2.25
N ALA A 205 14.75 -4.09 1.55
CA ALA A 205 16.18 -4.32 1.63
C ALA A 205 17.05 -3.11 1.22
N LEU A 206 16.60 -2.28 0.28
CA LEU A 206 17.32 -1.06 -0.09
C LEU A 206 17.41 -0.03 1.06
N MET A 207 16.42 -0.06 1.96
CA MET A 207 16.26 0.89 3.06
C MET A 207 16.41 0.24 4.45
N VAL A 208 16.45 -1.10 4.49
CA VAL A 208 16.43 -2.07 5.60
C VAL A 208 15.64 -1.54 6.79
N PHE A 209 14.35 -1.34 6.67
CA PHE A 209 13.28 -2.17 6.12
C PHE A 209 12.12 -1.22 5.78
#